data_AF-A0A5C7YEN5-F1
#
_entry.id   AF-A0A5C7YEN5-F1
#
_cell.length_a   1.000
_cell.length_b   1.000
_cell.length_c   1.000
_cell.angle_alpha   90.00
_cell.angle_beta   90.00
_cell.angle_gamma   90.00
#
_symmetry.space_group_name_H-M   'P 1'
#
loop_
_entity.id
_entity.type
_entity.pdbx_description
1 polymer ?
#
loop_
_entity_poly.entity_id
_entity_poly.type
_entity_poly.pdbx_seq_one_letter_code
_entity_poly.pdbx_strand_id
1 'polypeptide(L)'
;MRRALILWALLAVHAHAPAQWFDDPILDFSLVLPPPPDKHVLLRPAVAWEIKANPAGYCQGVAEQDGHAVWKEGCVYWNKAKSSCTVVTAQKTSHSLLGHLFLLCLQAGEPS
;
A
#
# COMPACT_ATOMS: atom_id res chain seq x y z
N MET A 1 -15.94 -58.52 32.44
CA MET A 1 -14.87 -58.34 31.42
C MET A 1 -15.25 -57.10 30.60
N ARG A 2 -14.87 -55.90 31.04
CA ARG A 2 -13.76 -55.06 30.53
C ARG A 2 -13.77 -54.81 29.00
N ARG A 3 -14.32 -53.65 28.64
CA ARG A 3 -13.84 -52.66 27.64
C ARG A 3 -13.69 -53.14 26.19
N ALA A 4 -14.75 -52.97 25.40
CA ALA A 4 -14.63 -52.84 23.95
C ALA A 4 -14.06 -51.44 23.64
N LEU A 5 -12.84 -51.44 23.11
CA LEU A 5 -12.05 -50.26 22.78
C LEU A 5 -12.71 -49.48 21.65
N ILE A 6 -12.99 -48.21 21.94
CA ILE A 6 -13.36 -47.18 20.99
C ILE A 6 -12.14 -46.98 20.07
N LEU A 7 -12.18 -47.53 18.86
CA LEU A 7 -11.20 -47.22 17.82
C LEU A 7 -11.53 -45.84 17.26
N TRP A 8 -10.97 -44.85 17.93
CA TRP A 8 -10.95 -43.45 17.54
C TRP A 8 -10.36 -43.30 16.14
N ALA A 9 -11.11 -42.58 15.31
CA ALA A 9 -10.69 -42.03 14.04
C ALA A 9 -9.34 -41.30 14.18
N LEU A 10 -8.28 -41.90 13.64
CA LEU A 10 -6.95 -41.27 13.54
C LEU A 10 -6.39 -41.42 12.12
N LEU A 11 -7.22 -41.08 11.13
CA LEU A 11 -6.77 -40.77 9.78
C LEU A 11 -7.33 -39.40 9.36
N ALA A 12 -7.19 -38.40 10.22
CA ALA A 12 -7.19 -37.01 9.77
C ALA A 12 -5.78 -36.73 9.23
N VAL A 13 -5.56 -37.12 7.97
CA VAL A 13 -4.41 -36.64 7.19
C VAL A 13 -4.44 -35.12 7.28
N HIS A 14 -3.43 -34.56 7.94
CA HIS A 14 -3.22 -33.13 8.01
C HIS A 14 -2.90 -32.67 6.59
N ALA A 15 -3.92 -32.26 5.86
CA ALA A 15 -3.77 -31.46 4.65
C ALA A 15 -3.06 -30.17 5.09
N HIS A 16 -1.73 -30.15 4.93
CA HIS A 16 -0.97 -28.92 5.02
C HIS A 16 -1.47 -28.07 3.88
N ALA A 17 -2.27 -27.05 4.19
CA ALA A 17 -2.64 -26.03 3.22
C ALA A 17 -1.32 -25.55 2.57
N PRO A 18 -1.21 -25.57 1.23
CA PRO A 18 -0.04 -24.99 0.58
C PRO A 18 0.03 -23.54 1.04
N ALA A 19 1.15 -23.18 1.64
CA ALA A 19 1.36 -21.82 2.09
C ALA A 19 1.17 -20.89 0.87
N GLN A 20 0.20 -19.98 0.99
CA GLN A 20 -0.16 -19.02 -0.06
C GLN A 20 0.91 -17.93 -0.12
N TRP A 21 2.09 -18.24 -0.66
CA TRP A 21 3.16 -17.25 -0.88
C TRP A 21 3.01 -16.48 -2.20
N PHE A 22 2.09 -16.90 -3.07
CA PHE A 22 1.95 -16.38 -4.43
C PHE A 22 1.00 -15.17 -4.55
N ASP A 23 0.37 -14.74 -3.46
CA ASP A 23 -0.62 -13.65 -3.48
C ASP A 23 -0.28 -12.63 -2.38
N ASP A 24 1.00 -12.25 -2.29
CA ASP A 24 1.39 -11.10 -1.46
C ASP A 24 1.06 -9.82 -2.23
N PRO A 25 0.07 -9.01 -1.80
CA PRO A 25 -0.30 -7.78 -2.49
C PRO A 25 0.88 -6.80 -2.58
N ILE A 26 1.90 -6.93 -1.75
CA ILE A 26 3.12 -6.11 -1.79
C ILE A 26 3.93 -6.40 -3.06
N LEU A 27 3.88 -7.64 -3.56
CA LEU A 27 4.61 -8.12 -4.74
C LEU A 27 3.80 -8.00 -6.03
N ASP A 28 3.32 -6.79 -6.32
CA ASP A 28 2.69 -6.46 -7.61
C ASP A 28 3.77 -6.13 -8.65
N PHE A 29 3.90 -6.99 -9.67
CA PHE A 29 4.85 -6.87 -10.79
C PHE A 29 4.20 -6.35 -12.08
N SER A 30 2.96 -5.87 -12.01
CA SER A 30 2.28 -5.30 -13.17
C SER A 30 3.07 -4.11 -13.73
N LEU A 31 3.08 -3.97 -15.06
CA LEU A 31 3.79 -2.85 -15.70
C LEU A 31 3.11 -1.52 -15.33
N VAL A 32 3.85 -0.61 -14.72
CA VAL A 32 3.39 0.74 -14.39
C VAL A 32 4.06 1.74 -15.30
N LEU A 33 3.27 2.44 -16.11
CA LEU A 33 3.75 3.53 -16.97
C LEU A 33 3.55 4.86 -16.23
N PRO A 34 4.62 5.62 -15.92
CA PRO A 34 4.47 6.93 -15.31
C PRO A 34 3.74 7.87 -16.27
N PRO A 35 2.92 8.81 -15.76
CA PRO A 35 2.28 9.82 -16.60
C PRO A 35 3.37 10.65 -17.28
N PRO A 36 3.20 11.00 -18.58
CA PRO A 36 4.15 11.87 -19.25
C PRO A 36 4.13 13.28 -18.62
N PRO A 37 5.21 14.08 -18.76
CA PRO A 37 5.36 15.35 -18.03
C PRO A 37 4.23 16.36 -18.25
N ASP A 38 3.60 16.37 -19.43
CA ASP A 38 2.45 17.21 -19.77
C ASP A 38 1.16 16.83 -19.04
N LYS A 39 1.14 15.65 -18.42
CA LYS A 39 0.05 15.12 -17.58
C LYS A 39 0.33 15.24 -16.09
N HIS A 40 1.46 15.85 -15.69
CA HIS A 40 1.75 16.09 -14.28
C HIS A 40 0.92 17.28 -13.79
N VAL A 41 0.13 17.04 -12.74
CA VAL A 41 -0.65 18.10 -12.08
C VAL A 41 0.26 18.90 -11.15
N LEU A 42 1.17 18.22 -10.46
CA LEU A 42 2.26 18.88 -9.75
C LEU A 42 3.49 18.92 -10.64
N LEU A 43 3.86 20.11 -11.12
CA LEU A 43 5.05 20.29 -11.94
C LEU A 43 6.30 20.34 -11.05
N ARG A 44 7.15 19.31 -11.16
CA ARG A 44 8.42 19.15 -10.39
C ARG A 44 8.22 19.42 -8.88
N PRO A 45 7.37 18.64 -8.19
CA PRO A 45 7.07 18.91 -6.80
C PRO A 45 8.28 18.68 -5.90
N ALA A 46 8.38 19.46 -4.83
CA ALA A 46 9.18 19.08 -3.69
C ALA A 46 8.54 17.85 -3.03
N VAL A 47 9.23 16.71 -3.05
CA VAL A 47 8.72 15.46 -2.47
C VAL A 47 9.39 15.17 -1.13
N ALA A 48 8.58 14.99 -0.10
CA ALA A 48 9.00 14.54 1.22
C ALA A 48 8.51 13.10 1.48
N TRP A 49 9.15 12.42 2.44
CA TRP A 49 8.74 11.09 2.88
C TRP A 49 8.69 11.03 4.40
N GLU A 50 7.56 10.56 4.94
CA GLU A 50 7.35 10.33 6.36
C GLU A 50 6.96 8.88 6.66
N ILE A 51 7.30 8.43 7.87
CA ILE A 51 6.92 7.12 8.39
C ILE A 51 5.93 7.30 9.55
N LYS A 52 4.78 6.65 9.47
CA LYS A 52 3.72 6.70 10.50
C LYS A 52 3.14 5.31 10.73
N ALA A 53 2.68 5.04 11.94
CA ALA A 53 2.05 3.75 12.27
C ALA A 53 0.72 3.52 11.54
N ASN A 54 -0.05 4.59 11.32
CA ASN A 54 -1.28 4.58 10.52
C ASN A 54 -1.19 5.68 9.45
N PRO A 55 -0.59 5.39 8.27
CA PRO A 55 -0.45 6.37 7.20
C PRO A 55 -1.79 6.97 6.77
N ALA A 56 -2.79 6.14 6.45
CA ALA A 56 -4.10 6.60 5.99
C ALA A 56 -4.75 7.59 6.96
N GLY A 57 -4.79 7.25 8.25
CA GLY A 57 -5.31 8.15 9.29
C GLY A 57 -4.48 9.43 9.45
N TYR A 58 -3.16 9.35 9.26
CA TYR A 58 -2.29 10.52 9.30
C TYR A 58 -2.60 11.48 8.14
N CYS A 59 -2.64 11.02 6.89
CA CYS A 59 -2.95 11.86 5.74
C CYS A 59 -4.31 12.55 5.87
N GLN A 60 -5.34 11.85 6.37
CA GLN A 60 -6.66 12.45 6.60
C GLN A 60 -6.63 13.64 7.58
N GLY A 61 -5.72 13.60 8.56
CA GLY A 61 -5.59 14.62 9.61
C GLY A 61 -4.68 15.81 9.26
N VAL A 62 -4.02 15.81 8.10
CA VAL A 62 -3.15 16.93 7.70
C VAL A 62 -4.01 18.14 7.35
N ALA A 63 -3.81 19.25 8.06
CA ALA A 63 -4.62 20.46 7.89
C ALA A 63 -4.28 21.24 6.60
N GLU A 64 -3.00 21.34 6.23
CA GLU A 64 -2.53 22.14 5.07
C GLU A 64 -2.37 21.31 3.78
N GLN A 65 -3.33 20.44 3.47
CA GLN A 65 -3.35 19.68 2.22
C GLN A 65 -4.49 20.15 1.31
N ASP A 66 -4.26 20.11 -0.01
CA ASP A 66 -5.32 20.29 -1.01
C ASP A 66 -6.04 18.96 -1.32
N GLY A 67 -5.42 17.85 -0.96
CA GLY A 67 -5.98 16.52 -1.12
C GLY A 67 -5.01 15.43 -0.68
N HIS A 68 -5.53 14.21 -0.58
CA HIS A 68 -4.75 13.02 -0.30
C HIS A 68 -5.29 11.82 -1.08
N ALA A 69 -4.44 10.82 -1.26
CA ALA A 69 -4.83 9.52 -1.79
C ALA A 69 -4.22 8.42 -0.91
N VAL A 70 -4.98 7.35 -0.71
CA VAL A 70 -4.54 6.15 0.03
C VAL A 70 -4.35 5.03 -0.97
N TRP A 71 -3.23 4.31 -0.86
CA TRP A 71 -2.96 3.11 -1.63
C TRP A 71 -2.35 2.05 -0.74
N LYS A 72 -3.07 0.92 -0.58
CA LYS A 72 -2.71 -0.17 0.32
C LYS A 72 -2.35 0.37 1.72
N GLU A 73 -1.17 0.05 2.23
CA GLU A 73 -0.67 0.44 3.56
C GLU A 73 0.05 1.81 3.57
N GLY A 74 -0.06 2.62 2.52
CA GLY A 74 0.49 3.97 2.46
C GLY A 74 -0.51 5.02 1.99
N CYS A 75 -0.10 6.29 2.07
CA CYS A 75 -0.86 7.40 1.53
C CYS A 75 0.07 8.51 1.05
N VAL A 76 -0.48 9.43 0.27
CA VAL A 76 0.17 10.69 -0.09
C VAL A 76 -0.77 11.84 0.17
N TYR A 77 -0.21 13.00 0.48
CA TYR A 77 -0.93 14.27 0.47
C TYR A 77 -0.13 15.33 -0.25
N TRP A 78 -0.82 16.31 -0.83
CA TRP A 78 -0.17 17.34 -1.63
C TRP A 78 -0.71 18.73 -1.33
N ASN A 79 0.09 19.71 -1.74
CA ASN A 79 -0.27 21.12 -1.79
C ASN A 79 0.13 21.65 -3.18
N LYS A 80 -0.87 21.98 -3.99
CA LYS A 80 -0.75 22.52 -5.35
C LYS A 80 -0.11 23.91 -5.32
N ALA A 81 -0.49 24.76 -4.38
CA ALA A 81 0.06 26.12 -4.27
C ALA A 81 1.58 26.14 -3.98
N LYS A 82 2.05 25.22 -3.14
CA LYS A 82 3.47 25.05 -2.79
C LYS A 82 4.22 24.14 -3.79
N SER A 83 3.53 23.51 -4.73
CA SER A 83 4.04 22.40 -5.55
C SER A 83 4.80 21.38 -4.69
N SER A 84 4.14 20.84 -3.68
CA SER A 84 4.75 19.88 -2.75
C SER A 84 3.88 18.65 -2.56
N CYS A 85 4.50 17.50 -2.37
CA CYS A 85 3.82 16.26 -2.01
C CYS A 85 4.59 15.53 -0.92
N THR A 86 3.89 14.89 0.00
CA THR A 86 4.50 14.03 1.02
C THR A 86 3.97 12.63 0.86
N VAL A 87 4.89 11.68 0.71
CA VAL A 87 4.58 10.25 0.78
C VAL A 87 4.64 9.82 2.23
N VAL A 88 3.66 9.03 2.67
CA VAL A 88 3.58 8.51 4.04
C VAL A 88 3.42 7.00 3.99
N THR A 89 4.33 6.27 4.63
CA THR A 89 4.30 4.80 4.68
C THR A 89 4.37 4.29 6.11
N ALA A 90 4.07 3.00 6.30
CA ALA A 90 4.44 2.29 7.52
C ALA A 90 5.97 2.07 7.58
N GLN A 91 6.45 1.57 8.73
CA GLN A 91 7.87 1.27 8.96
C GLN A 91 8.45 0.30 7.93
N LYS A 92 7.63 -0.67 7.50
CA LYS A 92 7.96 -1.60 6.42
C LYS A 92 7.18 -1.16 5.18
N THR A 93 7.88 -0.95 4.09
CA THR A 93 7.31 -0.60 2.79
C THR A 93 8.10 -1.31 1.69
N SER A 94 7.48 -1.58 0.55
CA SER A 94 8.16 -2.07 -0.64
C SER A 94 8.49 -0.93 -1.60
N HIS A 95 9.38 -1.22 -2.55
CA HIS A 95 9.68 -0.32 -3.66
C HIS A 95 8.45 -0.09 -4.56
N SER A 96 7.64 -1.13 -4.79
CA SER A 96 6.41 -1.06 -5.58
C SER A 96 5.36 -0.13 -4.94
N LEU A 97 5.16 -0.24 -3.62
CA LEU A 97 4.29 0.65 -2.87
C LEU A 97 4.77 2.10 -2.95
N LEU A 98 6.06 2.35 -2.68
CA LEU A 98 6.64 3.69 -2.74
C LEU A 98 6.52 4.31 -4.14
N GLY A 99 6.76 3.51 -5.18
CA GLY A 99 6.62 3.94 -6.57
C GLY A 99 5.19 4.35 -6.91
N HIS A 100 4.18 3.55 -6.53
CA HIS A 100 2.78 3.89 -6.79
C HIS A 100 2.38 5.20 -6.09
N LEU A 101 2.77 5.35 -4.82
CA LEU A 101 2.52 6.57 -4.05
C LEU A 101 3.17 7.80 -4.72
N PHE A 102 4.40 7.67 -5.21
CA PHE A 102 5.07 8.74 -5.95
C PHE A 102 4.31 9.15 -7.22
N LEU A 103 3.72 8.20 -7.96
CA LEU A 103 2.90 8.53 -9.13
C LEU A 103 1.63 9.29 -8.75
N LEU A 104 0.96 8.90 -7.65
CA LEU A 104 -0.18 9.64 -7.11
C LEU A 104 0.20 11.08 -6.74
N CYS A 105 1.42 11.31 -6.25
CA CYS A 105 1.93 12.66 -6.03
C CYS A 105 1.98 13.48 -7.33
N LEU A 106 2.55 12.93 -8.41
CA LEU A 106 2.66 13.65 -9.69
C LEU A 106 1.29 14.02 -10.26
N GLN A 107 0.30 13.19 -10.00
CA GLN A 107 -1.07 13.35 -10.49
C GLN A 107 -1.96 14.18 -9.56
N ALA A 108 -1.53 14.49 -8.33
CA ALA A 108 -2.39 15.08 -7.30
C ALA A 108 -3.76 14.36 -7.18
N GLY A 109 -3.74 13.02 -7.26
CA GLY A 109 -4.93 12.17 -7.22
C GLY A 109 -5.85 12.23 -8.44
N GLU A 110 -5.53 12.99 -9.48
CA GLU A 110 -6.33 13.07 -10.71
C GLU A 110 -6.08 11.83 -11.60
N PRO A 111 -7.13 11.27 -12.23
CA PRO A 111 -6.95 10.21 -13.22
C PRO A 111 -6.21 10.76 -14.45
N SER A 112 -5.20 10.01 -14.94
CA SER A 112 -4.42 10.35 -16.14
C SER A 112 -5.17 10.14 -17.45
#